data_AF-A0A936E2T2-F1
#
_entry.id   AF-A0A936E2T2-F1
#
_cell.length_a   1.000
_cell.length_b   1.000
_cell.length_c   1.000
_cell.angle_alpha   90.00
_cell.angle_beta   90.00
_cell.angle_gamma   90.00
#
_symmetry.space_group_name_H-M   'P 1'
#
loop_
_entity.id
_entity.type
_entity.pdbx_description
1 polymer ?
#
loop_
_entity_poly.entity_id
_entity_poly.type
_entity_poly.pdbx_seq_one_letter_code
_entity_poly.pdbx_strand_id
1 'polypeptide(L)'
;MSAVSVNHREKGQGLVEYALILVLVSITVIAILSFLGDTVGGVFQTVDAALNRQEISDTGSSYVIGGFSASSSGSTFNCTVTIPSVSVTRYDDGEAVGAGQSVTINVYALIDNASASGTTDANGVAVIGPISLPGACSGTATITAGSNTRSSGY
;
A
#
# COMPACT_ATOMS: atom_id res chain seq x y z
N MET A 1 -75.38 24.17 17.90
CA MET A 1 -74.44 23.03 17.85
C MET A 1 -73.24 23.43 17.01
N SER A 2 -72.17 23.91 17.65
CA SER A 2 -70.89 24.18 16.98
C SER A 2 -70.04 22.92 16.98
N ALA A 3 -69.53 22.53 15.82
CA ALA A 3 -68.63 21.40 15.66
C ALA A 3 -67.30 21.68 16.37
N VAL A 4 -66.95 20.82 17.32
CA VAL A 4 -65.60 20.72 17.88
C VAL A 4 -64.75 19.92 16.89
N SER A 5 -63.79 20.59 16.27
CA SER A 5 -62.75 19.97 15.44
C SER A 5 -61.66 19.42 16.34
N VAL A 6 -61.54 18.09 16.38
CA VAL A 6 -60.49 17.37 17.13
C VAL A 6 -59.23 17.34 16.28
N ASN A 7 -58.23 18.12 16.66
CA ASN A 7 -56.91 18.12 16.03
C ASN A 7 -56.12 16.85 16.45
N HIS A 8 -55.90 15.93 15.51
CA HIS A 8 -55.12 14.71 15.73
C HIS A 8 -53.62 15.06 15.85
N ARG A 9 -53.06 14.91 17.04
CA ARG A 9 -51.60 14.96 17.26
C ARG A 9 -50.96 13.71 16.67
N GLU A 10 -50.30 13.84 15.52
CA GLU A 10 -49.50 12.79 14.88
C GLU A 10 -48.21 12.53 15.68
N LYS A 11 -48.26 11.56 16.59
CA LYS A 11 -47.12 11.17 17.46
C LYS A 11 -46.07 10.26 16.79
N GLY A 12 -46.20 9.98 15.49
CA GLY A 12 -45.32 9.06 14.76
C GLY A 12 -44.24 9.74 13.90
N GLN A 13 -44.31 11.05 13.69
CA GLN A 13 -43.54 11.72 12.64
C GLN A 13 -42.07 12.04 13.03
N GLY A 14 -41.78 12.15 14.34
CA GLY A 14 -40.41 12.43 14.80
C GLY A 14 -39.46 11.23 14.68
N LEU A 15 -39.95 10.00 14.86
CA LEU A 15 -39.10 8.80 14.92
C LEU A 15 -38.45 8.47 13.56
N VAL A 16 -39.18 8.72 12.47
CA VAL A 16 -38.68 8.55 11.10
C VAL A 16 -37.67 9.65 10.73
N GLU A 17 -37.90 10.90 11.15
CA GLU A 17 -36.95 11.99 10.90
C GLU A 17 -35.60 11.74 11.58
N TYR A 18 -35.59 11.31 12.85
CA TYR A 18 -34.35 10.98 13.53
C TYR A 18 -33.64 9.78 12.89
N ALA A 19 -34.39 8.77 12.44
CA ALA A 19 -33.82 7.63 11.73
C ALA A 19 -33.15 8.04 10.41
N LEU A 20 -33.78 8.93 9.63
CA LEU A 20 -33.23 9.44 8.38
C LEU A 20 -31.97 10.30 8.60
N ILE A 21 -31.95 11.14 9.63
CA ILE A 21 -30.76 11.92 10.00
C ILE A 21 -29.63 10.98 10.43
N LEU A 22 -29.91 9.94 11.22
CA LEU A 22 -28.89 8.96 11.63
C LEU A 22 -28.29 8.21 10.45
N VAL A 23 -29.10 7.84 9.45
CA VAL A 23 -28.60 7.20 8.21
C VAL A 23 -27.73 8.16 7.41
N LEU A 24 -28.14 9.41 7.24
CA LEU A 24 -27.37 10.43 6.52
C LEU A 24 -26.01 10.70 7.18
N VAL A 25 -26.01 10.86 8.51
CA VAL A 25 -24.78 11.05 9.29
C VAL A 25 -23.88 9.82 9.18
N SER A 26 -24.44 8.61 9.26
CA SER A 26 -23.67 7.37 9.14
C SER A 26 -22.95 7.26 7.80
N ILE A 27 -23.64 7.57 6.69
CA ILE A 27 -23.02 7.59 5.35
C ILE A 27 -21.91 8.64 5.28
N THR A 28 -22.15 9.82 5.84
CA THR A 28 -21.17 10.92 5.86
C THR A 28 -19.90 10.51 6.63
N VAL A 29 -20.05 9.87 7.79
CA VAL A 29 -18.91 9.40 8.60
C VAL A 29 -18.13 8.32 7.86
N ILE A 30 -18.81 7.35 7.23
CA ILE A 30 -18.12 6.31 6.44
C ILE A 30 -17.33 6.93 5.29
N ALA A 31 -17.91 7.90 4.58
CA ALA A 31 -17.22 8.59 3.49
C ALA A 31 -15.95 9.31 3.98
N ILE A 32 -16.04 10.04 5.09
CA ILE A 32 -14.88 10.75 5.68
C ILE A 32 -13.83 9.76 6.16
N LEU A 33 -14.20 8.71 6.90
CA LEU A 33 -13.27 7.71 7.42
C LEU A 33 -12.57 6.93 6.29
N SER A 34 -13.26 6.68 5.19
CA SER A 34 -12.68 6.01 4.02
C SER A 34 -11.59 6.86 3.37
N PHE A 35 -11.85 8.16 3.21
CA PHE A 35 -10.87 9.09 2.64
C PHE A 35 -9.68 9.32 3.60
N LEU A 36 -9.96 9.53 4.88
CA LEU A 36 -8.90 9.69 5.90
C LEU A 36 -8.03 8.44 6.01
N GLY A 37 -8.60 7.24 5.88
CA GLY A 37 -7.86 5.98 5.94
C GLY A 37 -6.75 5.89 4.90
N ASP A 38 -7.03 6.32 3.66
CA ASP A 38 -6.06 6.30 2.56
C ASP A 38 -4.89 7.27 2.82
N THR A 39 -5.22 8.52 3.17
CA THR A 39 -4.21 9.56 3.46
C THR A 39 -3.33 9.20 4.66
N VAL A 40 -3.94 8.71 5.75
CA VAL A 40 -3.22 8.29 6.95
C VAL A 40 -2.32 7.10 6.64
N GLY A 41 -2.77 6.16 5.81
CA GLY A 41 -1.97 5.04 5.32
C GLY A 41 -0.69 5.49 4.60
N GLY A 42 -0.78 6.48 3.71
CA GLY A 42 0.38 7.06 3.03
C GLY A 42 1.41 7.66 4.00
N VAL A 43 0.95 8.45 4.98
CA VAL A 43 1.85 9.07 5.97
C VAL A 43 2.57 8.04 6.84
N PHE A 44 1.87 7.01 7.32
CA PHE A 44 2.51 5.94 8.09
C PHE A 44 3.56 5.19 7.27
N GLN A 45 3.32 4.99 5.97
CA GLN A 45 4.29 4.37 5.07
C GLN A 45 5.52 5.27 4.87
N THR A 46 5.34 6.58 4.71
CA THR A 46 6.46 7.55 4.65
C THR A 46 7.28 7.54 5.94
N VAL A 47 6.65 7.42 7.11
CA VAL A 47 7.36 7.35 8.39
C VAL A 47 8.11 6.02 8.54
N ASP A 48 7.51 4.88 8.22
CA ASP A 48 8.20 3.58 8.23
C ASP A 48 9.41 3.61 7.26
N ALA A 49 9.22 4.14 6.06
CA ALA A 49 10.27 4.40 5.08
C ALA A 49 11.40 5.29 5.62
N ALA A 50 11.05 6.35 6.37
CA ALA A 50 12.01 7.28 6.96
C ALA A 50 12.80 6.66 8.13
N LEU A 51 12.15 5.81 8.93
CA LEU A 51 12.72 5.16 10.12
C LEU A 51 13.51 3.90 9.77
N ASN A 52 13.08 3.15 8.75
CA ASN A 52 13.77 1.98 8.20
C ASN A 52 14.65 2.33 7.00
N ARG A 53 15.06 3.61 6.83
CA ARG A 53 15.68 4.14 5.59
C ARG A 53 16.70 3.18 5.00
N GLN A 54 16.28 2.57 3.91
CA GLN A 54 17.10 1.99 2.88
C GLN A 54 16.69 2.69 1.58
N GLU A 55 17.17 3.92 1.46
CA GLU A 55 16.95 4.79 0.31
C GLU A 55 17.89 4.39 -0.83
N ILE A 56 17.30 4.23 -2.01
CA ILE A 56 18.00 4.02 -3.27
C ILE A 56 17.83 5.31 -4.06
N SER A 57 18.84 6.18 -4.07
CA SER A 57 18.76 7.53 -4.65
C SER A 57 19.51 7.61 -5.98
N ASP A 58 18.79 7.81 -7.08
CA ASP A 58 19.33 8.09 -8.41
C ASP A 58 19.26 9.60 -8.69
N THR A 59 19.85 10.06 -9.80
CA THR A 59 19.85 11.48 -10.17
C THR A 59 18.42 11.96 -10.43
N GLY A 60 17.81 12.64 -9.45
CA GLY A 60 16.47 13.25 -9.54
C GLY A 60 15.31 12.38 -9.03
N SER A 61 15.55 11.09 -8.77
CA SER A 61 14.53 10.16 -8.26
C SER A 61 15.06 9.35 -7.08
N SER A 62 14.35 9.36 -5.96
CA SER A 62 14.64 8.55 -4.79
C SER A 62 13.58 7.46 -4.64
N TYR A 63 14.01 6.22 -4.43
CA TYR A 63 13.13 5.09 -4.19
C TYR A 63 13.29 4.65 -2.74
N VAL A 64 12.17 4.52 -2.03
CA VAL A 64 12.16 3.90 -0.69
C VAL A 64 11.49 2.55 -0.79
N ILE A 65 12.22 1.51 -0.34
CA ILE A 65 11.81 0.11 -0.46
C ILE A 65 11.47 -0.44 0.93
N GLY A 66 10.20 -0.71 1.16
CA GLY A 66 9.67 -1.37 2.36
C GLY A 66 9.45 -2.86 2.16
N GLY A 67 9.72 -3.66 3.20
CA GLY A 67 9.40 -5.09 3.20
C GLY A 67 10.32 -6.00 2.37
N PHE A 68 11.39 -5.47 1.76
CA PHE A 68 12.35 -6.31 1.06
C PHE A 68 13.14 -7.20 2.03
N SER A 69 12.80 -8.48 2.01
CA SER A 69 13.57 -9.57 2.59
C SER A 69 13.56 -10.73 1.61
N ALA A 70 14.59 -11.56 1.67
CA ALA A 70 14.60 -12.80 0.92
C ALA A 70 14.74 -13.96 1.90
N SER A 71 14.07 -15.06 1.58
CA SER A 71 14.18 -16.30 2.31
C SER A 71 14.31 -17.43 1.30
N SER A 72 15.13 -18.42 1.59
CA SER A 72 15.17 -19.63 0.80
C SER A 72 14.55 -20.78 1.58
N SER A 73 13.87 -21.67 0.87
CA SER A 73 13.35 -22.92 1.45
C SER A 73 13.54 -24.06 0.47
N GLY A 74 13.91 -25.23 0.97
CA GLY A 74 14.12 -26.42 0.16
C GLY A 74 15.26 -27.27 0.66
N SER A 75 15.92 -27.96 -0.28
CA SER A 75 17.05 -28.85 -0.03
C SER A 75 18.28 -28.36 -0.78
N THR A 76 19.49 -28.80 -0.41
CA THR A 76 20.78 -28.32 -0.93
C THR A 76 20.86 -28.10 -2.45
N PHE A 77 20.10 -28.88 -3.24
CA PHE A 77 20.09 -28.82 -4.70
C PHE A 77 18.78 -28.32 -5.33
N ASN A 78 17.71 -28.18 -4.54
CA ASN A 78 16.41 -27.69 -5.00
C ASN A 78 15.86 -26.74 -3.93
N CYS A 79 16.21 -25.47 -4.06
CA CYS A 79 15.71 -24.42 -3.19
C CYS A 79 14.87 -23.42 -3.99
N THR A 80 13.88 -22.88 -3.30
CA THR A 80 13.01 -21.82 -3.80
C THR A 80 13.28 -20.59 -2.96
N VAL A 81 13.73 -19.52 -3.63
CA VAL A 81 13.90 -18.21 -3.03
C VAL A 81 12.57 -17.49 -3.11
N THR A 82 12.04 -17.11 -1.96
CA THR A 82 10.80 -16.36 -1.82
C THR A 82 11.09 -14.98 -1.26
N ILE A 83 10.59 -13.98 -1.98
CA ILE A 83 10.55 -12.59 -1.56
C ILE A 83 9.08 -12.25 -1.35
N PRO A 84 8.68 -11.76 -0.17
CA PRO A 84 7.31 -11.35 0.08
C PRO A 84 6.96 -10.12 -0.77
N SER A 85 5.71 -9.67 -0.68
CA SER A 85 5.30 -8.44 -1.32
C SER A 85 6.15 -7.27 -0.84
N VAL A 86 6.72 -6.51 -1.77
CA VAL A 86 7.60 -5.36 -1.50
C VAL A 86 6.82 -4.09 -1.81
N SER A 87 6.86 -3.11 -0.92
CA SER A 87 6.34 -1.77 -1.20
C SER A 87 7.48 -0.88 -1.69
N VAL A 88 7.23 -0.11 -2.75
CA VAL A 88 8.19 0.84 -3.31
C VAL A 88 7.52 2.19 -3.47
N THR A 89 8.03 3.21 -2.78
CA THR A 89 7.62 4.59 -2.98
C THR A 89 8.67 5.30 -3.81
N ARG A 90 8.26 5.91 -4.93
CA ARG A 90 9.15 6.75 -5.74
C ARG A 90 8.90 8.21 -5.37
N TYR A 91 9.99 8.94 -5.17
CA TYR A 91 10.02 10.38 -4.94
C TYR A 91 10.79 11.03 -6.08
N ASP A 92 10.26 12.10 -6.66
CA ASP A 92 10.98 12.97 -7.60
C ASP A 92 11.15 14.34 -6.94
N ASP A 93 12.38 14.86 -6.87
CA ASP A 93 12.72 16.10 -6.15
C ASP A 93 12.22 16.17 -4.68
N GLY A 94 12.09 15.00 -4.03
CA GLY A 94 11.63 14.88 -2.64
C GLY A 94 10.12 14.79 -2.45
N GLU A 95 9.33 14.87 -3.53
CA GLU A 95 7.87 14.71 -3.50
C GLU A 95 7.49 13.31 -4.04
N ALA A 96 6.55 12.63 -3.39
CA ALA A 96 6.08 11.33 -3.84
C ALA A 96 5.40 11.47 -5.22
N VAL A 97 5.71 10.57 -6.14
CA VAL A 97 5.14 10.61 -7.48
C VAL A 97 3.67 10.23 -7.46
N GLY A 98 2.84 10.83 -8.31
CA GLY A 98 1.41 10.52 -8.35
C GLY A 98 1.08 9.12 -8.86
N ALA A 99 -0.22 8.81 -8.93
CA ALA A 99 -0.73 7.52 -9.41
C ALA A 99 -0.33 7.18 -10.85
N GLY A 100 -0.23 5.88 -11.12
CA GLY A 100 -0.05 5.34 -12.47
C GLY A 100 1.39 5.34 -12.98
N GLN A 101 2.37 5.66 -12.14
CA GLN A 101 3.78 5.58 -12.50
C GLN A 101 4.24 4.12 -12.41
N SER A 102 4.89 3.63 -13.48
CA SER A 102 5.45 2.27 -13.47
C SER A 102 6.73 2.23 -12.65
N VAL A 103 6.82 1.29 -11.72
CA VAL A 103 8.00 0.97 -10.93
C VAL A 103 8.40 -0.45 -11.27
N THR A 104 9.61 -0.61 -11.80
CA THR A 104 10.19 -1.91 -12.13
C THR A 104 11.29 -2.23 -11.13
N ILE A 105 11.23 -3.44 -10.58
CA ILE A 105 12.30 -3.98 -9.75
C ILE A 105 12.91 -5.20 -10.41
N ASN A 106 14.24 -5.26 -10.43
CA ASN A 106 14.97 -6.45 -10.82
C ASN A 106 15.49 -7.14 -9.58
N VAL A 107 15.23 -8.45 -9.50
CA VAL A 107 15.70 -9.33 -8.44
C VAL A 107 16.68 -10.33 -9.02
N TYR A 108 17.83 -10.45 -8.37
CA TYR A 108 18.86 -11.42 -8.72
C TYR A 108 19.09 -12.38 -7.56
N ALA A 109 19.04 -13.69 -7.81
CA ALA A 109 19.25 -14.75 -6.82
C ALA A 109 20.27 -15.78 -7.35
N LEU A 110 21.58 -15.53 -7.14
CA LEU A 110 22.80 -16.31 -7.48
C LEU A 110 22.95 -16.95 -8.89
N ILE A 111 21.87 -17.30 -9.57
CA ILE A 111 21.80 -18.05 -10.82
C ILE A 111 20.60 -17.61 -11.67
N ASP A 112 19.50 -17.19 -11.04
CA ASP A 112 18.29 -16.78 -11.73
C ASP A 112 17.97 -15.30 -11.52
N ASN A 113 17.37 -14.69 -12.53
CA ASN A 113 16.83 -13.34 -12.46
C ASN A 113 15.30 -13.39 -12.55
N ALA A 114 14.66 -12.47 -11.83
CA ALA A 114 13.28 -12.14 -12.10
C ALA A 114 13.07 -10.65 -11.98
N SER A 115 12.25 -10.15 -12.88
CA SER A 115 11.74 -8.79 -12.86
C SER A 115 10.29 -8.84 -12.45
N ALA A 116 9.91 -7.96 -11.52
CA ALA A 116 8.52 -7.71 -11.21
C ALA A 116 8.27 -6.21 -11.27
N SER A 117 7.06 -5.82 -11.64
CA SER A 117 6.67 -4.43 -11.81
C SER A 117 5.30 -4.17 -11.21
N GLY A 118 5.09 -2.94 -10.77
CA GLY A 118 3.81 -2.46 -10.27
C GLY A 118 3.62 -1.00 -10.66
N THR A 119 2.39 -0.54 -10.58
CA THR A 119 2.05 0.87 -10.78
C THR A 119 1.83 1.52 -9.42
N THR A 120 2.29 2.76 -9.27
CA THR A 120 2.01 3.55 -8.07
C THR A 120 0.52 3.82 -7.92
N ASP A 121 0.04 3.77 -6.69
CA ASP A 121 -1.31 4.20 -6.30
C ASP A 121 -1.40 5.74 -6.13
N ALA A 122 -2.53 6.22 -5.63
CA ALA A 122 -2.76 7.65 -5.36
C ALA A 122 -1.74 8.28 -4.39
N ASN A 123 -1.05 7.46 -3.60
CA ASN A 123 -0.07 7.87 -2.61
C ASN A 123 1.39 7.70 -3.12
N GLY A 124 1.58 7.34 -4.38
CA GLY A 124 2.91 7.14 -4.97
C GLY A 124 3.58 5.83 -4.59
N VAL A 125 2.81 4.88 -4.07
CA VAL A 125 3.29 3.59 -3.58
C VAL A 125 2.95 2.51 -4.60
N ALA A 126 3.95 1.76 -5.05
CA ALA A 126 3.77 0.56 -5.85
C ALA A 126 3.97 -0.68 -4.96
N VAL A 127 2.96 -1.53 -4.89
CA VAL A 127 3.09 -2.84 -4.24
C VAL A 127 3.44 -3.87 -5.31
N ILE A 128 4.61 -4.48 -5.17
CA ILE A 128 5.06 -5.56 -6.03
C ILE A 128 4.68 -6.88 -5.36
N GLY A 129 4.02 -7.76 -6.11
CA GLY A 129 3.61 -9.07 -5.63
C GLY A 129 4.80 -9.96 -5.20
N PRO A 130 4.55 -11.06 -4.48
CA PRO A 130 5.60 -11.96 -4.06
C PRO A 130 6.32 -12.55 -5.27
N ILE A 131 7.63 -12.70 -5.14
CA ILE A 131 8.50 -13.26 -6.17
C ILE A 131 9.02 -14.59 -5.66
N SER A 132 8.84 -15.63 -6.45
CA SER A 132 9.29 -16.98 -6.13
C SER A 132 10.11 -17.53 -7.29
N LEU A 133 11.36 -17.87 -7.02
CA LEU A 133 12.36 -18.26 -8.02
C LEU A 133 13.01 -19.58 -7.60
N PRO A 134 13.29 -20.49 -8.53
CA PRO A 134 14.26 -21.55 -8.24
C PRO A 134 15.63 -20.91 -7.94
N GLY A 135 16.41 -21.52 -7.05
CA GLY A 135 17.69 -20.95 -6.63
C GLY A 135 18.47 -21.81 -5.63
N ALA A 136 19.58 -21.26 -5.16
CA ALA A 136 20.37 -21.86 -4.07
C ALA A 136 19.73 -21.62 -2.70
N CYS A 137 20.05 -22.46 -1.71
CA CYS A 137 19.57 -22.33 -0.32
C CYS A 137 20.32 -21.32 0.54
N SER A 138 21.31 -20.66 -0.05
CA SER A 138 22.06 -19.61 0.61
C SER A 138 22.55 -18.67 -0.45
N GLY A 139 22.36 -17.38 -0.26
CA GLY A 139 22.79 -16.40 -1.23
C GLY A 139 22.39 -14.99 -0.84
N THR A 140 22.43 -14.12 -1.84
CA THR A 140 22.00 -12.73 -1.69
C THR A 140 21.00 -12.43 -2.78
N ALA A 141 19.81 -12.00 -2.38
CA ALA A 141 18.83 -11.43 -3.27
C ALA A 141 19.17 -9.97 -3.43
N THR A 142 19.29 -9.47 -4.65
CA THR A 142 19.54 -8.04 -4.89
C THR A 142 18.35 -7.44 -5.59
N ILE A 143 17.72 -6.43 -4.97
CA ILE A 143 16.67 -5.61 -5.58
C ILE A 143 17.31 -4.36 -6.20
N THR A 144 16.91 -4.02 -7.41
CA THR A 144 17.38 -2.82 -8.13
C THR A 144 16.19 -1.96 -8.48
N ALA A 145 16.27 -0.66 -8.18
CA ALA A 145 15.30 0.35 -8.61
C ALA A 145 16.08 1.57 -9.14
N GLY A 146 15.83 1.95 -10.39
CA GLY A 146 16.70 2.91 -11.10
C GLY A 146 18.14 2.40 -11.21
N SER A 147 19.12 3.23 -10.89
CA SER A 147 20.54 2.88 -10.91
C SER A 147 21.10 2.25 -9.62
N ASN A 148 20.36 2.23 -8.51
CA ASN A 148 20.88 1.70 -7.24
C ASN A 148 20.28 0.36 -6.88
N THR A 149 21.05 -0.38 -6.07
CA THR A 149 20.77 -1.74 -5.68
C THR A 149 20.79 -1.90 -4.17
N ARG A 150 20.07 -2.90 -3.68
CA ARG A 150 20.10 -3.31 -2.28
C ARG A 150 20.07 -4.83 -2.21
N SER A 151 20.88 -5.40 -1.35
CA SER A 151 20.97 -6.86 -1.20
C SER A 151 20.48 -7.31 0.18
N SER A 152 19.79 -8.44 0.21
CA SER A 152 19.40 -9.18 1.42
C SER A 152 19.98 -10.58 1.33
N GLY A 153 20.65 -11.02 2.38
CA GLY A 153 21.02 -12.43 2.54
C GLY A 153 19.78 -13.30 2.74
N TYR A 154 19.87 -14.56 2.33
CA TYR A 154 18.87 -15.60 2.55
C TYR A 154 19.50 -16.99 2.59
#